data_AF-A0A1V2B543-F1
#
_entry.id   AF-A0A1V2B543-F1
#
_cell.length_a   1.000
_cell.length_b   1.000
_cell.length_c   1.000
_cell.angle_alpha   90.00
_cell.angle_beta   90.00
_cell.angle_gamma   90.00
#
_symmetry.space_group_name_H-M   'P 1'
#
loop_
_entity.id
_entity.type
_entity.pdbx_description
1 polymer ?
#
loop_
_entity_poly.entity_id
_entity_poly.type
_entity_poly.pdbx_seq_one_letter_code
_entity_poly.pdbx_strand_id
1 'polypeptide(L)'
;MQSKNLRLEIFEESKQELKVSFEKKWESHSLQTFQFLSANLSRCLPAMPESQHKSAYFDILSYKVLQGIDTQFSSKFSGIDDFNEFNYDEIKKHLPALFVSYHTGSYRSAIAFLVKYNINVVLIADPLAYKFNLEKMMYQFQLVKDAFNSTSEFIVFPADRADLALQIMGKMKQGYSVLAYLDGNSGSNGYLNRDNSQQIPFFGQEMFVRTGLPTLSFYLKVPIIPMLSYYDERLQPRWNVYDPIAPPKGERNPAAYVDQSIRYLYSILENALQTYTMQWEGWMFIHRYLTIVAPDAGIPSSLTNIAINDKAGLFMLDGRYYILNRENYKLMELDKDVFHLFNNKNRDAIIDRPLADVHLLYKNRFLIHN
;
A
#
# COMPACT_ATOMS: atom_id res chain seq x y z
N MET A 1 -32.87 4.53 4.05
CA MET A 1 -32.38 4.95 5.39
C MET A 1 -31.90 3.77 6.24
N GLN A 2 -32.63 2.66 6.36
CA GLN A 2 -32.22 1.49 7.18
C GLN A 2 -30.81 0.93 6.89
N SER A 3 -30.40 0.87 5.61
CA SER A 3 -29.12 0.24 5.28
C SER A 3 -27.90 1.04 5.73
N LYS A 4 -27.95 2.39 5.79
CA LYS A 4 -26.80 3.23 6.19
C LYS A 4 -26.39 2.95 7.63
N ASN A 5 -27.37 2.81 8.52
CA ASN A 5 -27.15 2.44 9.91
C ASN A 5 -26.54 1.03 10.00
N LEU A 6 -27.10 0.05 9.28
CA LEU A 6 -26.58 -1.32 9.29
C LEU A 6 -25.09 -1.45 8.91
N ARG A 7 -24.61 -0.68 7.90
CA ARG A 7 -23.18 -0.72 7.52
C ARG A 7 -22.28 -0.24 8.66
N LEU A 8 -22.66 0.86 9.30
CA LEU A 8 -21.85 1.42 10.39
C LEU A 8 -21.97 0.56 11.64
N GLU A 9 -23.12 -0.04 11.89
CA GLU A 9 -23.30 -1.04 12.96
C GLU A 9 -22.38 -2.25 12.76
N ILE A 10 -22.37 -2.86 11.57
CA ILE A 10 -21.45 -3.97 11.24
C ILE A 10 -19.99 -3.53 11.35
N PHE A 11 -19.68 -2.29 10.93
CA PHE A 11 -18.33 -1.75 11.04
C PHE A 11 -17.90 -1.60 12.49
N GLU A 12 -18.73 -1.04 13.36
CA GLU A 12 -18.42 -0.88 14.78
C GLU A 12 -18.27 -2.24 15.47
N GLU A 13 -19.13 -3.22 15.16
CA GLU A 13 -18.99 -4.60 15.64
C GLU A 13 -17.65 -5.22 15.19
N SER A 14 -17.36 -5.18 13.88
CA SER A 14 -16.11 -5.70 13.31
C SER A 14 -14.87 -4.98 13.87
N LYS A 15 -14.99 -3.69 14.21
CA LYS A 15 -13.92 -2.89 14.80
C LYS A 15 -13.65 -3.30 16.25
N GLN A 16 -14.67 -3.69 17.01
CA GLN A 16 -14.48 -4.28 18.35
C GLN A 16 -13.79 -5.65 18.27
N GLU A 17 -14.19 -6.51 17.33
CA GLU A 17 -13.51 -7.79 17.09
C GLU A 17 -12.04 -7.57 16.68
N LEU A 18 -11.79 -6.61 15.78
CA LEU A 18 -10.46 -6.22 15.38
C LEU A 18 -9.63 -5.80 16.59
N LYS A 19 -10.19 -4.99 17.52
CA LYS A 19 -9.50 -4.55 18.73
C LYS A 19 -9.03 -5.71 19.59
N VAL A 20 -9.86 -6.75 19.77
CA VAL A 20 -9.45 -7.96 20.50
C VAL A 20 -8.30 -8.67 19.80
N SER A 21 -8.39 -8.87 18.48
CA SER A 21 -7.31 -9.50 17.70
C SER A 21 -6.02 -8.65 17.67
N PHE A 22 -6.18 -7.32 17.73
CA PHE A 22 -5.10 -6.35 17.69
C PHE A 22 -4.29 -6.38 18.98
N GLU A 23 -4.92 -6.39 20.15
CA GLU A 23 -4.19 -6.49 21.42
C GLU A 23 -3.46 -7.84 21.56
N LYS A 24 -4.05 -8.94 21.09
CA LYS A 24 -3.37 -10.26 21.03
C LYS A 24 -2.08 -10.24 20.21
N LYS A 25 -1.93 -9.33 19.23
CA LYS A 25 -0.68 -9.19 18.48
C LYS A 25 0.47 -8.69 19.34
N TRP A 26 0.19 -7.84 20.33
CA TRP A 26 1.21 -7.37 21.28
C TRP A 26 1.62 -8.48 22.23
N GLU A 27 0.67 -9.27 22.72
CA GLU A 27 0.93 -10.39 23.63
C GLU A 27 1.74 -11.52 22.95
N SER A 28 1.48 -11.78 21.67
CA SER A 28 2.14 -12.83 20.88
C SER A 28 3.35 -12.35 20.07
N HIS A 29 3.74 -11.08 20.21
CA HIS A 29 4.77 -10.43 19.40
C HIS A 29 4.56 -10.54 17.88
N SER A 30 3.33 -10.72 17.40
CA SER A 30 2.97 -10.72 15.97
C SER A 30 2.95 -9.29 15.40
N LEU A 31 4.11 -8.62 15.47
CA LEU A 31 4.28 -7.18 15.31
C LEU A 31 5.09 -6.79 14.07
N GLN A 32 5.46 -7.72 13.19
CA GLN A 32 6.28 -7.42 12.00
C GLN A 32 5.79 -6.19 11.23
N THR A 33 4.51 -6.20 10.81
CA THR A 33 3.90 -5.09 10.08
C THR A 33 3.90 -3.79 10.87
N PHE A 34 3.66 -3.86 12.19
CA PHE A 34 3.72 -2.69 13.06
C PHE A 34 5.13 -2.11 13.14
N GLN A 35 6.17 -2.95 13.27
CA GLN A 35 7.55 -2.46 13.37
C GLN A 35 7.97 -1.73 12.08
N PHE A 36 7.63 -2.28 10.91
CA PHE A 36 7.88 -1.61 9.65
C PHE A 36 7.03 -0.35 9.46
N LEU A 37 5.74 -0.38 9.80
CA LEU A 37 4.88 0.80 9.77
C LEU A 37 5.43 1.91 10.66
N SER A 38 5.81 1.59 11.90
CA SER A 38 6.38 2.57 12.83
C SER A 38 7.66 3.18 12.27
N ALA A 39 8.53 2.39 11.66
CA ALA A 39 9.75 2.90 11.01
C ALA A 39 9.42 3.84 9.84
N ASN A 40 8.40 3.51 9.05
CA ASN A 40 7.94 4.32 7.92
C ASN A 40 7.34 5.64 8.39
N LEU A 41 6.50 5.63 9.43
CA LEU A 41 5.92 6.84 9.99
C LEU A 41 6.99 7.75 10.59
N SER A 42 7.93 7.23 11.40
CA SER A 42 9.05 8.04 11.92
C SER A 42 9.86 8.72 10.83
N ARG A 43 10.03 8.03 9.69
CA ARG A 43 10.87 8.50 8.58
C ARG A 43 10.14 9.49 7.67
N CYS A 44 8.92 9.17 7.25
CA CYS A 44 8.15 9.98 6.29
C CYS A 44 7.33 11.08 6.97
N LEU A 45 6.99 10.91 8.25
CA LEU A 45 6.16 11.82 9.04
C LEU A 45 6.85 12.11 10.39
N PRO A 46 8.06 12.71 10.40
CA PRO A 46 8.85 12.89 11.62
C PRO A 46 8.19 13.78 12.69
N ALA A 47 7.18 14.57 12.32
CA ALA A 47 6.38 15.35 13.25
C ALA A 47 5.37 14.50 14.05
N MET A 48 5.06 13.28 13.60
CA MET A 48 4.18 12.34 14.31
C MET A 48 4.97 11.64 15.44
N PRO A 49 4.57 11.80 16.72
CA PRO A 49 5.24 11.11 17.82
C PRO A 49 5.04 9.59 17.74
N GLU A 50 6.08 8.81 18.08
CA GLU A 50 6.02 7.34 18.09
C GLU A 50 4.91 6.78 19.00
N SER A 51 4.53 7.52 20.05
CA SER A 51 3.42 7.15 20.94
C SER A 51 2.08 7.04 20.20
N GLN A 52 1.93 7.68 19.04
CA GLN A 52 0.73 7.62 18.20
C GLN A 52 0.77 6.49 17.16
N HIS A 53 1.91 5.81 16.97
CA HIS A 53 2.04 4.81 15.91
C HIS A 53 1.15 3.58 16.13
N LYS A 54 0.89 3.19 17.39
CA LYS A 54 0.00 2.06 17.69
C LYS A 54 -1.44 2.39 17.29
N SER A 55 -1.95 3.58 17.62
CA SER A 55 -3.30 4.00 17.19
C SER A 55 -3.38 4.18 15.69
N ALA A 56 -2.36 4.78 15.06
CA ALA A 56 -2.24 4.90 13.60
C ALA A 56 -2.36 3.54 12.89
N TYR A 57 -1.66 2.51 13.40
CA TYR A 57 -1.76 1.17 12.85
C TYR A 57 -3.17 0.58 13.02
N PHE A 58 -3.81 0.78 14.17
CA PHE A 58 -5.18 0.36 14.40
C PHE A 58 -6.18 1.04 13.45
N ASP A 59 -5.99 2.33 13.17
CA ASP A 59 -6.83 3.10 12.25
C ASP A 59 -6.72 2.56 10.83
N ILE A 60 -5.49 2.32 10.33
CA ILE A 60 -5.27 1.70 9.02
C ILE A 60 -5.97 0.34 8.93
N LEU A 61 -5.82 -0.52 9.96
CA LEU A 61 -6.50 -1.82 9.99
C LEU A 61 -8.03 -1.69 10.03
N SER A 62 -8.55 -0.70 10.75
CA SER A 62 -9.98 -0.41 10.81
C SER A 62 -10.51 -0.01 9.43
N TYR A 63 -9.80 0.84 8.68
CA TYR A 63 -10.19 1.18 7.31
C TYR A 63 -10.15 -0.04 6.38
N LYS A 64 -9.22 -0.98 6.56
CA LYS A 64 -9.21 -2.25 5.81
C LYS A 64 -10.44 -3.11 6.08
N VAL A 65 -10.92 -3.13 7.32
CA VAL A 65 -12.18 -3.80 7.69
C VAL A 65 -13.35 -3.11 6.97
N LEU A 66 -13.42 -1.78 7.04
CA LEU A 66 -14.47 -1.00 6.39
C LEU A 66 -14.51 -1.23 4.88
N GLN A 67 -13.36 -1.27 4.22
CA GLN A 67 -13.24 -1.61 2.81
C GLN A 67 -13.80 -3.01 2.50
N GLY A 68 -13.56 -3.98 3.37
CA GLY A 68 -14.11 -5.33 3.24
C GLY A 68 -15.63 -5.34 3.34
N ILE A 69 -16.18 -4.57 4.29
CA ILE A 69 -17.63 -4.40 4.46
C ILE A 69 -18.23 -3.73 3.21
N ASP A 70 -17.61 -2.66 2.71
CA ASP A 70 -18.11 -1.91 1.55
C ASP A 70 -18.32 -2.77 0.31
N THR A 71 -17.46 -3.77 0.08
CA THR A 71 -17.64 -4.70 -1.05
C THR A 71 -18.97 -5.47 -0.98
N GLN A 72 -19.52 -5.72 0.20
CA GLN A 72 -20.78 -6.45 0.39
C GLN A 72 -22.01 -5.57 0.15
N PHE A 73 -21.86 -4.25 0.16
CA PHE A 73 -22.96 -3.31 -0.02
C PHE A 73 -23.01 -2.75 -1.45
N SER A 74 -22.95 -3.64 -2.44
CA SER A 74 -22.98 -3.25 -3.86
C SER A 74 -24.20 -2.40 -4.23
N SER A 75 -25.35 -2.71 -3.64
CA SER A 75 -26.61 -1.97 -3.81
C SER A 75 -26.55 -0.52 -3.29
N LYS A 76 -25.60 -0.18 -2.40
CA LYS A 76 -25.36 1.22 -1.99
C LYS A 76 -24.50 2.00 -2.96
N PHE A 77 -23.76 1.33 -3.84
CA PHE A 77 -23.06 2.02 -4.93
C PHE A 77 -24.04 2.63 -5.94
N SER A 78 -25.31 2.16 -5.96
CA SER A 78 -26.38 2.79 -6.75
C SER A 78 -26.63 4.25 -6.36
N GLY A 79 -26.42 4.60 -5.08
CA GLY A 79 -26.52 5.96 -4.55
C GLY A 79 -25.17 6.65 -4.33
N ILE A 80 -24.05 6.12 -4.85
CA ILE A 80 -22.87 6.97 -5.08
C ILE A 80 -23.20 7.83 -6.30
N ASP A 81 -23.96 8.90 -6.04
CA ASP A 81 -24.07 10.06 -6.92
C ASP A 81 -22.99 11.10 -6.60
N ASP A 82 -22.36 11.00 -5.42
CA ASP A 82 -21.25 11.84 -4.97
C ASP A 82 -19.87 11.34 -5.45
N PHE A 83 -19.78 10.94 -6.72
CA PHE A 83 -18.51 11.13 -7.42
C PHE A 83 -18.45 12.61 -7.73
N ASN A 84 -18.07 13.45 -6.76
CA ASN A 84 -18.23 14.91 -6.76
C ASN A 84 -17.88 15.60 -8.10
N GLU A 85 -17.10 14.96 -8.97
CA GLU A 85 -16.63 15.48 -10.25
C GLU A 85 -16.65 14.45 -11.42
N PHE A 86 -17.32 13.28 -11.28
CA PHE A 86 -17.29 12.29 -12.37
C PHE A 86 -18.23 12.63 -13.53
N ASN A 87 -17.67 13.28 -14.54
CA ASN A 87 -18.32 13.48 -15.82
C ASN A 87 -18.12 12.27 -16.74
N TYR A 88 -19.04 11.30 -16.69
CA TYR A 88 -18.98 10.13 -17.57
C TYR A 88 -18.95 10.52 -19.05
N ASP A 89 -19.69 11.56 -19.44
CA ASP A 89 -19.77 11.99 -20.83
C ASP A 89 -18.44 12.51 -21.36
N GLU A 90 -17.59 13.05 -20.50
CA GLU A 90 -16.22 13.39 -20.85
C GLU A 90 -15.35 12.13 -20.90
N ILE A 91 -15.41 11.29 -19.86
CA ILE A 91 -14.55 10.11 -19.71
C ILE A 91 -14.78 9.09 -20.82
N LYS A 92 -16.02 8.90 -21.27
CA LYS A 92 -16.34 7.96 -22.36
C LYS A 92 -15.65 8.31 -23.68
N LYS A 93 -15.26 9.58 -23.89
CA LYS A 93 -14.52 10.03 -25.09
C LYS A 93 -13.08 9.51 -25.11
N HIS A 94 -12.58 9.11 -23.95
CA HIS A 94 -11.20 8.67 -23.73
C HIS A 94 -11.05 7.16 -23.64
N LEU A 95 -12.15 6.40 -23.75
CA LEU A 95 -12.13 4.94 -23.67
C LEU A 95 -11.62 4.29 -24.97
N PRO A 96 -10.82 3.21 -24.88
CA PRO A 96 -10.32 2.57 -23.66
C PRO A 96 -9.19 3.37 -22.99
N ALA A 97 -9.12 3.30 -21.65
CA ALA A 97 -8.17 4.06 -20.85
C ALA A 97 -7.46 3.21 -19.78
N LEU A 98 -6.38 3.74 -19.20
CA LEU A 98 -5.75 3.20 -18.00
C LEU A 98 -6.28 3.93 -16.76
N PHE A 99 -7.21 3.33 -16.04
CA PHE A 99 -7.66 3.81 -14.74
C PHE A 99 -6.63 3.46 -13.68
N VAL A 100 -6.10 4.47 -13.00
CA VAL A 100 -5.04 4.31 -11.98
C VAL A 100 -5.54 4.83 -10.65
N SER A 101 -5.37 4.03 -9.59
CA SER A 101 -5.76 4.40 -8.23
C SER A 101 -4.70 3.94 -7.21
N TYR A 102 -5.01 4.05 -5.93
CA TYR A 102 -4.17 3.75 -4.79
C TYR A 102 -4.92 2.90 -3.78
N HIS A 103 -4.22 2.24 -2.86
CA HIS A 103 -4.81 1.51 -1.74
C HIS A 103 -5.24 2.48 -0.63
N THR A 104 -6.09 3.46 -0.98
CA THR A 104 -6.64 4.48 -0.09
C THR A 104 -8.17 4.40 -0.04
N GLY A 105 -8.78 4.76 1.10
CA GLY A 105 -10.23 4.84 1.21
C GLY A 105 -10.92 3.53 0.82
N SER A 106 -12.02 3.63 0.05
CA SER A 106 -12.78 2.48 -0.44
C SER A 106 -12.27 1.97 -1.79
N TYR A 107 -10.95 1.94 -2.04
CA TYR A 107 -10.37 1.69 -3.37
C TYR A 107 -10.97 0.50 -4.15
N ARG A 108 -11.39 -0.58 -3.48
CA ARG A 108 -12.03 -1.76 -4.10
C ARG A 108 -13.35 -1.44 -4.80
N SER A 109 -14.04 -0.36 -4.42
CA SER A 109 -15.25 0.09 -5.09
C SER A 109 -15.00 0.75 -6.44
N ALA A 110 -13.73 0.94 -6.86
CA ALA A 110 -13.39 1.36 -8.23
C ALA A 110 -14.01 0.43 -9.29
N ILE A 111 -14.09 -0.87 -9.00
CA ILE A 111 -14.70 -1.84 -9.92
C ILE A 111 -16.19 -1.54 -10.09
N ALA A 112 -16.89 -1.22 -8.99
CA ALA A 112 -18.31 -0.90 -9.05
C ALA A 112 -18.60 0.34 -9.89
N PHE A 113 -17.71 1.32 -9.81
CA PHE A 113 -17.73 2.49 -10.67
C PHE A 113 -17.63 2.10 -12.16
N LEU A 114 -16.66 1.28 -12.55
CA LEU A 114 -16.51 0.85 -13.96
C LEU A 114 -17.69 0.02 -14.46
N VAL A 115 -18.23 -0.86 -13.60
CA VAL A 115 -19.40 -1.69 -13.88
C VAL A 115 -20.65 -0.86 -14.11
N LYS A 116 -20.91 0.16 -13.26
CA LYS A 116 -22.06 1.07 -13.37
C LYS A 116 -22.16 1.70 -14.77
N TYR A 117 -21.03 1.95 -15.42
CA TYR A 117 -20.95 2.59 -16.74
C TYR A 117 -20.69 1.61 -17.90
N ASN A 118 -20.86 0.29 -17.68
CA ASN A 118 -20.65 -0.75 -18.70
C ASN A 118 -19.24 -0.76 -19.32
N ILE A 119 -18.22 -0.43 -18.52
CA ILE A 119 -16.82 -0.45 -18.98
C ILE A 119 -16.25 -1.84 -18.76
N ASN A 120 -15.85 -2.51 -19.85
CA ASN A 120 -15.07 -3.76 -19.77
C ASN A 120 -13.71 -3.47 -19.16
N VAL A 121 -13.30 -4.25 -18.15
CA VAL A 121 -12.08 -3.94 -17.38
C VAL A 121 -11.17 -5.15 -17.20
N VAL A 122 -9.88 -4.91 -17.40
CA VAL A 122 -8.79 -5.77 -16.96
C VAL A 122 -8.21 -5.20 -15.66
N LEU A 123 -8.27 -5.94 -14.55
CA LEU A 123 -7.56 -5.61 -13.33
C LEU A 123 -6.18 -6.25 -13.32
N ILE A 124 -5.14 -5.44 -13.05
CA ILE A 124 -3.81 -5.94 -12.72
C ILE A 124 -3.77 -6.16 -11.19
N ALA A 125 -3.53 -7.40 -10.76
CA ALA A 125 -3.52 -7.77 -9.35
C ALA A 125 -2.16 -8.33 -8.91
N ASP A 126 -1.81 -8.13 -7.63
CA ASP A 126 -0.66 -8.79 -7.02
C ASP A 126 -0.77 -10.33 -7.15
N PRO A 127 0.32 -11.07 -7.40
CA PRO A 127 0.26 -12.52 -7.62
C PRO A 127 -0.35 -13.31 -6.46
N LEU A 128 -0.12 -12.88 -5.20
CA LEU A 128 -0.73 -13.53 -4.04
C LEU A 128 -2.24 -13.21 -3.97
N ALA A 129 -2.62 -11.97 -4.25
CA ALA A 129 -4.03 -11.58 -4.32
C ALA A 129 -4.76 -12.36 -5.44
N TYR A 130 -4.11 -12.53 -6.60
CA TYR A 130 -4.62 -13.36 -7.69
C TYR A 130 -4.81 -14.81 -7.23
N LYS A 131 -3.78 -15.43 -6.64
CA LYS A 131 -3.81 -16.83 -6.22
C LYS A 131 -4.91 -17.13 -5.19
N PHE A 132 -5.10 -16.25 -4.21
CA PHE A 132 -5.95 -16.55 -3.05
C PHE A 132 -7.32 -15.86 -3.07
N ASN A 133 -7.51 -14.81 -3.87
CA ASN A 133 -8.75 -14.00 -3.83
C ASN A 133 -9.47 -13.90 -5.19
N LEU A 134 -9.01 -14.57 -6.25
CA LEU A 134 -9.63 -14.47 -7.58
C LEU A 134 -11.12 -14.83 -7.57
N GLU A 135 -11.50 -15.97 -7.00
CA GLU A 135 -12.90 -16.40 -6.94
C GLU A 135 -13.78 -15.39 -6.19
N LYS A 136 -13.28 -14.88 -5.06
CA LYS A 136 -13.96 -13.83 -4.29
C LYS A 136 -14.11 -12.56 -5.12
N MET A 137 -13.09 -12.14 -5.87
CA MET A 137 -13.16 -10.97 -6.76
C MET A 137 -14.19 -11.17 -7.87
N MET A 138 -14.22 -12.35 -8.51
CA MET A 138 -15.21 -12.68 -9.55
C MET A 138 -16.64 -12.66 -9.00
N TYR A 139 -16.85 -13.25 -7.82
CA TYR A 139 -18.16 -13.27 -7.17
C TYR A 139 -18.65 -11.85 -6.83
N GLN A 140 -17.79 -11.01 -6.24
CA GLN A 140 -18.13 -9.61 -5.94
C GLN A 140 -18.41 -8.81 -7.22
N PHE A 141 -17.64 -9.03 -8.27
CA PHE A 141 -17.92 -8.43 -9.57
C PHE A 141 -19.31 -8.82 -10.09
N GLN A 142 -19.70 -10.10 -10.01
CA GLN A 142 -21.02 -10.54 -10.46
C GLN A 142 -22.15 -9.89 -9.66
N LEU A 143 -22.03 -9.82 -8.33
CA LEU A 143 -23.03 -9.15 -7.49
C LEU A 143 -23.22 -7.67 -7.86
N VAL A 144 -22.13 -6.99 -8.20
CA VAL A 144 -22.16 -5.58 -8.62
C VAL A 144 -22.74 -5.45 -10.03
N LYS A 145 -22.38 -6.37 -10.93
CA LYS A 145 -22.92 -6.44 -12.30
C LYS A 145 -24.44 -6.62 -12.29
N ASP A 146 -24.94 -7.52 -11.46
CA ASP A 146 -26.37 -7.76 -11.28
C ASP A 146 -27.07 -6.52 -10.69
N ALA A 147 -26.47 -5.90 -9.67
CA ALA A 147 -27.03 -4.72 -9.02
C ALA A 147 -27.19 -3.51 -9.97
N PHE A 148 -26.32 -3.38 -10.97
CA PHE A 148 -26.36 -2.31 -11.96
C PHE A 148 -26.98 -2.73 -13.30
N ASN A 149 -27.42 -3.98 -13.45
CA ASN A 149 -27.84 -4.56 -14.73
C ASN A 149 -26.81 -4.31 -15.84
N SER A 150 -25.53 -4.46 -15.50
CA SER A 150 -24.40 -4.13 -16.37
C SER A 150 -24.07 -5.28 -17.32
N THR A 151 -23.62 -4.95 -18.52
CA THR A 151 -23.13 -5.92 -19.51
C THR A 151 -21.61 -6.05 -19.48
N SER A 152 -20.92 -5.29 -18.64
CA SER A 152 -19.46 -5.28 -18.56
C SER A 152 -18.84 -6.65 -18.30
N GLU A 153 -17.62 -6.81 -18.80
CA GLU A 153 -16.77 -7.98 -18.57
C GLU A 153 -15.57 -7.64 -17.68
N PHE A 154 -15.13 -8.62 -16.91
CA PHE A 154 -14.02 -8.47 -15.98
C PHE A 154 -13.01 -9.59 -16.11
N ILE A 155 -11.75 -9.20 -16.21
CA ILE A 155 -10.61 -10.12 -16.30
C ILE A 155 -9.57 -9.66 -15.28
N VAL A 156 -8.92 -10.60 -14.62
CA VAL A 156 -7.80 -10.30 -13.72
C VAL A 156 -6.54 -10.91 -14.29
N PHE A 157 -5.49 -10.10 -14.39
CA PHE A 157 -4.15 -10.58 -14.73
C PHE A 157 -3.20 -10.41 -13.53
N PRO A 158 -2.40 -11.43 -13.20
CA PRO A 158 -1.36 -11.28 -12.19
C PRO A 158 -0.22 -10.39 -12.73
N ALA A 159 0.28 -9.52 -11.85
CA ALA A 159 1.23 -8.46 -12.20
C ALA A 159 2.65 -8.96 -12.55
N ASP A 160 2.96 -10.23 -12.29
CA ASP A 160 4.27 -10.84 -12.47
C ASP A 160 4.46 -11.57 -13.81
N ARG A 161 3.43 -11.61 -14.67
CA ARG A 161 3.53 -12.28 -15.97
C ARG A 161 4.50 -11.58 -16.92
N ALA A 162 5.41 -12.36 -17.52
CA ALA A 162 6.35 -11.85 -18.52
C ALA A 162 5.67 -11.27 -19.78
N ASP A 163 4.51 -11.83 -20.16
CA ASP A 163 3.71 -11.42 -21.32
C ASP A 163 2.57 -10.43 -20.94
N LEU A 164 2.56 -9.88 -19.72
CA LEU A 164 1.48 -9.03 -19.22
C LEU A 164 1.18 -7.84 -20.14
N ALA A 165 2.23 -7.14 -20.58
CA ALA A 165 2.08 -5.98 -21.46
C ALA A 165 1.37 -6.36 -22.77
N LEU A 166 1.77 -7.46 -23.41
CA LEU A 166 1.17 -7.94 -24.65
C LEU A 166 -0.30 -8.33 -24.48
N GLN A 167 -0.63 -9.00 -23.37
CA GLN A 167 -2.02 -9.36 -23.06
C GLN A 167 -2.90 -8.14 -22.82
N ILE A 168 -2.40 -7.15 -22.07
CA ILE A 168 -3.12 -5.89 -21.87
C ILE A 168 -3.33 -5.18 -23.21
N MET A 169 -2.29 -5.07 -24.04
CA MET A 169 -2.41 -4.46 -25.37
C MET A 169 -3.48 -5.18 -26.22
N GLY A 170 -3.51 -6.52 -26.19
CA GLY A 170 -4.52 -7.31 -26.89
C GLY A 170 -5.94 -7.03 -26.40
N LYS A 171 -6.14 -6.91 -25.08
CA LYS A 171 -7.45 -6.62 -24.48
C LYS A 171 -7.88 -5.17 -24.70
N MET A 172 -6.98 -4.21 -24.64
CA MET A 172 -7.31 -2.82 -24.93
C MET A 172 -7.77 -2.62 -26.39
N LYS A 173 -7.17 -3.34 -27.35
CA LYS A 173 -7.66 -3.37 -28.74
C LYS A 173 -9.07 -3.95 -28.88
N GLN A 174 -9.52 -4.77 -27.94
CA GLN A 174 -10.90 -5.30 -27.86
C GLN A 174 -11.85 -4.35 -27.12
N GLY A 175 -11.40 -3.14 -26.74
CA GLY A 175 -12.21 -2.14 -26.04
C GLY A 175 -12.19 -2.25 -24.51
N TYR A 176 -11.35 -3.10 -23.93
CA TYR A 176 -11.19 -3.16 -22.47
C TYR A 176 -10.36 -1.97 -21.98
N SER A 177 -10.80 -1.37 -20.88
CA SER A 177 -9.95 -0.49 -20.08
C SER A 177 -9.16 -1.29 -19.05
N VAL A 178 -8.14 -0.67 -18.46
CA VAL A 178 -7.32 -1.30 -17.41
C VAL A 178 -7.57 -0.59 -16.10
N LEU A 179 -7.69 -1.34 -15.00
CA LEU A 179 -7.63 -0.83 -13.65
C LEU A 179 -6.34 -1.32 -12.98
N ALA A 180 -5.57 -0.39 -12.40
CA ALA A 180 -4.35 -0.73 -11.68
C ALA A 180 -4.15 0.16 -10.44
N TYR A 181 -3.50 -0.41 -9.41
CA TYR A 181 -3.12 0.31 -8.20
C TYR A 181 -1.62 0.62 -8.23
N LEU A 182 -1.27 1.90 -8.34
CA LEU A 182 0.09 2.35 -8.63
C LEU A 182 1.07 2.10 -7.49
N ASP A 183 0.59 2.23 -6.26
CA ASP A 183 1.32 2.12 -5.00
C ASP A 183 1.68 0.69 -4.59
N GLY A 184 1.19 -0.32 -5.31
CA GLY A 184 1.61 -1.72 -5.11
C GLY A 184 3.04 -2.00 -5.60
N ASN A 185 3.46 -1.34 -6.68
CA ASN A 185 4.84 -1.29 -7.18
C ASN A 185 5.58 -2.66 -7.36
N SER A 186 4.86 -3.79 -7.42
CA SER A 186 5.42 -5.15 -7.47
C SER A 186 6.21 -5.44 -8.77
N GLY A 187 5.61 -5.24 -9.95
CA GLY A 187 6.24 -5.50 -11.26
C GLY A 187 6.69 -6.95 -11.50
N SER A 188 7.30 -7.21 -12.68
CA SER A 188 7.57 -8.57 -13.20
C SER A 188 8.72 -9.36 -12.53
N ASN A 189 9.34 -8.84 -11.48
CA ASN A 189 10.41 -9.53 -10.72
C ASN A 189 10.36 -9.17 -9.22
N GLY A 190 9.17 -8.82 -8.73
CA GLY A 190 8.97 -8.39 -7.34
C GLY A 190 9.55 -7.01 -7.02
N TYR A 191 9.23 -6.52 -5.82
CA TYR A 191 9.48 -5.13 -5.40
C TYR A 191 10.96 -4.74 -5.23
N LEU A 192 11.88 -5.72 -5.13
CA LEU A 192 13.32 -5.46 -4.97
C LEU A 192 14.01 -5.13 -6.29
N ASN A 193 13.47 -5.61 -7.41
CA ASN A 193 14.01 -5.29 -8.72
C ASN A 193 13.74 -3.80 -9.02
N ARG A 194 14.78 -3.06 -9.45
CA ARG A 194 14.68 -1.62 -9.78
C ARG A 194 14.68 -1.34 -11.29
N ASP A 195 14.67 -2.36 -12.13
CA ASP A 195 14.57 -2.20 -13.59
C ASP A 195 13.24 -1.54 -13.97
N ASN A 196 13.24 -0.66 -14.96
CA ASN A 196 12.03 0.07 -15.37
C ASN A 196 11.34 0.78 -14.18
N SER A 197 12.15 1.31 -13.27
CA SER A 197 11.70 2.19 -12.20
C SER A 197 12.44 3.51 -12.26
N GLN A 198 11.83 4.55 -11.71
CA GLN A 198 12.44 5.86 -11.56
C GLN A 198 12.40 6.27 -10.09
N GLN A 199 13.34 7.11 -9.68
CA GLN A 199 13.30 7.73 -8.36
C GLN A 199 12.40 8.96 -8.39
N ILE A 200 11.56 9.09 -7.36
CA ILE A 200 10.77 10.28 -7.11
C ILE A 200 10.86 10.67 -5.63
N PRO A 201 10.74 11.97 -5.32
CA PRO A 201 10.53 12.42 -3.95
C PRO A 201 9.10 12.07 -3.51
N PHE A 202 8.97 11.61 -2.26
CA PHE A 202 7.69 11.35 -1.59
C PHE A 202 7.88 11.47 -0.08
N PHE A 203 7.17 12.41 0.56
CA PHE A 203 7.29 12.75 1.99
C PHE A 203 8.74 12.99 2.45
N GLY A 204 9.49 13.74 1.65
CA GLY A 204 10.89 14.07 1.93
C GLY A 204 11.87 12.89 1.81
N GLN A 205 11.42 11.75 1.29
CA GLN A 205 12.24 10.58 1.01
C GLN A 205 12.33 10.33 -0.49
N GLU A 206 13.38 9.65 -0.93
CA GLU A 206 13.49 9.15 -2.31
C GLU A 206 12.96 7.72 -2.40
N MET A 207 12.03 7.47 -3.32
CA MET A 207 11.48 6.14 -3.56
C MET A 207 11.53 5.74 -5.03
N PHE A 208 11.74 4.45 -5.28
CA PHE A 208 11.67 3.86 -6.62
C PHE A 208 10.24 3.47 -6.98
N VAL A 209 9.78 3.91 -8.14
CA VAL A 209 8.42 3.64 -8.64
C VAL A 209 8.45 3.10 -10.07
N ARG A 210 7.62 2.10 -10.36
CA ARG A 210 7.55 1.44 -11.68
C ARG A 210 7.00 2.39 -12.74
N THR A 211 7.60 2.34 -13.92
CA THR A 211 7.23 3.19 -15.06
C THR A 211 6.30 2.52 -16.06
N GLY A 212 5.92 1.26 -15.82
CA GLY A 212 5.21 0.42 -16.78
C GLY A 212 3.87 1.00 -17.27
N LEU A 213 3.04 1.56 -16.38
CA LEU A 213 1.72 2.08 -16.75
C LEU A 213 1.82 3.33 -17.66
N PRO A 214 2.61 4.37 -17.32
CA PRO A 214 2.82 5.48 -18.24
C PRO A 214 3.52 5.09 -19.53
N THR A 215 4.46 4.14 -19.47
CA THR A 215 5.10 3.61 -20.67
C THR A 215 4.08 2.95 -21.60
N LEU A 216 3.18 2.13 -21.04
CA LEU A 216 2.11 1.48 -21.78
C LEU A 216 1.14 2.51 -22.38
N SER A 217 0.72 3.51 -21.61
CA SER A 217 -0.11 4.62 -22.07
C SER A 217 0.51 5.32 -23.29
N PHE A 218 1.82 5.64 -23.21
CA PHE A 218 2.54 6.31 -24.29
C PHE A 218 2.54 5.52 -25.61
N TYR A 219 2.81 4.21 -25.54
CA TYR A 219 2.90 3.36 -26.71
C TYR A 219 1.54 2.97 -27.29
N LEU A 220 0.53 2.78 -26.43
CA LEU A 220 -0.84 2.48 -26.86
C LEU A 220 -1.63 3.70 -27.30
N LYS A 221 -1.12 4.92 -27.04
CA LYS A 221 -1.82 6.19 -27.30
C LYS A 221 -3.18 6.27 -26.61
N VAL A 222 -3.24 5.73 -25.39
CA VAL A 222 -4.41 5.73 -24.52
C VAL A 222 -4.12 6.58 -23.28
N PRO A 223 -5.09 7.34 -22.76
CA PRO A 223 -4.85 8.19 -21.61
C PRO A 223 -4.80 7.39 -20.30
N ILE A 224 -4.15 7.98 -19.29
CA ILE A 224 -4.28 7.56 -17.89
C ILE A 224 -5.38 8.41 -17.27
N ILE A 225 -6.33 7.78 -16.59
CA ILE A 225 -7.36 8.46 -15.81
C ILE A 225 -7.04 8.22 -14.33
N PRO A 226 -6.48 9.21 -13.62
CA PRO A 226 -6.20 9.08 -12.20
C PRO A 226 -7.49 9.11 -11.39
N MET A 227 -7.57 8.26 -10.39
CA MET A 227 -8.67 8.19 -9.44
C MET A 227 -8.10 8.07 -8.04
N LEU A 228 -8.81 8.62 -7.07
CA LEU A 228 -8.45 8.54 -5.66
C LEU A 228 -9.71 8.30 -4.84
N SER A 229 -9.67 7.31 -3.95
CA SER A 229 -10.72 7.11 -2.96
C SER A 229 -10.26 7.51 -1.57
N TYR A 230 -11.19 8.05 -0.79
CA TYR A 230 -11.05 8.32 0.63
C TYR A 230 -12.40 8.15 1.33
N TYR A 231 -12.38 8.00 2.64
CA TYR A 231 -13.54 8.10 3.51
C TYR A 231 -13.61 9.50 4.09
N ASP A 232 -14.77 10.14 4.01
CA ASP A 232 -15.01 11.40 4.70
C ASP A 232 -15.17 11.19 6.22
N GLU A 233 -15.41 12.29 6.96
CA GLU A 233 -15.62 12.27 8.42
C GLU A 233 -16.80 11.39 8.86
N ARG A 234 -17.74 11.10 7.95
CA ARG A 234 -18.91 10.23 8.18
C ARG A 234 -18.67 8.80 7.69
N LEU A 235 -17.40 8.47 7.42
CA LEU A 235 -16.96 7.20 6.88
C LEU A 235 -17.65 6.83 5.56
N GLN A 236 -18.13 7.81 4.79
CA GLN A 236 -18.71 7.57 3.49
C GLN A 236 -17.61 7.49 2.45
N PRO A 237 -17.65 6.49 1.55
CA PRO A 237 -16.69 6.42 0.46
C PRO A 237 -16.88 7.61 -0.48
N ARG A 238 -15.79 8.31 -0.76
CA ARG A 238 -15.67 9.39 -1.73
C ARG A 238 -14.68 9.01 -2.80
N TRP A 239 -14.87 9.60 -3.98
CA TRP A 239 -14.03 9.38 -5.15
C TRP A 239 -13.79 10.71 -5.86
N ASN A 240 -12.52 10.99 -6.09
CA ASN A 240 -12.08 12.04 -7.01
C ASN A 240 -11.58 11.36 -8.28
N VAL A 241 -12.01 11.87 -9.43
CA VAL A 241 -11.53 11.46 -10.76
C VAL A 241 -10.89 12.68 -11.38
N TYR A 242 -9.62 12.57 -11.75
CA TYR A 242 -8.81 13.69 -12.23
C TYR A 242 -8.78 13.72 -13.75
N ASP A 243 -8.33 14.85 -14.29
CA ASP A 243 -8.17 15.04 -15.72
C ASP A 243 -7.30 13.94 -16.36
N PRO A 244 -7.68 13.43 -17.54
CA PRO A 244 -6.90 12.43 -18.25
C PRO A 244 -5.49 12.92 -18.61
N ILE A 245 -4.49 12.13 -18.28
CA ILE A 245 -3.11 12.34 -18.72
C ILE A 245 -2.99 11.70 -20.11
N ALA A 246 -3.05 12.53 -21.15
CA ALA A 246 -2.98 12.07 -22.53
C ALA A 246 -1.53 12.02 -23.04
N PRO A 247 -1.12 10.95 -23.74
CA PRO A 247 0.20 10.90 -24.35
C PRO A 247 0.33 11.91 -25.49
N PRO A 248 1.48 12.61 -25.61
CA PRO A 248 1.68 13.63 -26.63
C PRO A 248 1.60 13.05 -28.05
N LYS A 249 0.98 13.81 -28.96
CA LYS A 249 0.90 13.46 -30.39
C LYS A 249 2.26 13.70 -31.06
N GLY A 250 2.67 12.77 -31.93
CA GLY A 250 3.91 12.90 -32.73
C GLY A 250 5.21 12.61 -31.98
N GLU A 251 5.19 12.53 -30.65
CA GLU A 251 6.37 12.21 -29.84
C GLU A 251 6.74 10.72 -29.96
N ARG A 252 8.05 10.46 -30.05
CA ARG A 252 8.62 9.10 -30.15
C ARG A 252 9.29 8.65 -28.85
N ASN A 253 9.78 9.59 -28.04
CA ASN A 253 10.46 9.27 -26.79
C ASN A 253 9.49 9.34 -25.60
N PRO A 254 9.28 8.23 -24.86
CA PRO A 254 8.37 8.23 -23.71
C PRO A 254 8.91 8.95 -22.48
N ALA A 255 10.23 9.21 -22.38
CA ALA A 255 10.89 9.55 -21.11
C ALA A 255 10.26 10.75 -20.38
N ALA A 256 10.06 11.87 -21.07
CA ALA A 256 9.47 13.07 -20.47
C ALA A 256 8.01 12.84 -20.04
N TYR A 257 7.22 12.17 -20.88
CA TYR A 257 5.83 11.83 -20.56
C TYR A 257 5.73 10.91 -19.35
N VAL A 258 6.59 9.90 -19.28
CA VAL A 258 6.64 8.94 -18.17
C VAL A 258 6.99 9.64 -16.86
N ASP A 259 8.05 10.45 -16.85
CA ASP A 259 8.47 11.18 -15.64
C ASP A 259 7.37 12.11 -15.13
N GLN A 260 6.80 12.94 -16.02
CA GLN A 260 5.74 13.88 -15.68
C GLN A 260 4.48 13.18 -15.16
N SER A 261 4.06 12.10 -15.84
CA SER A 261 2.87 11.33 -15.45
C SER A 261 3.04 10.75 -14.04
N ILE A 262 4.19 10.16 -13.74
CA ILE A 262 4.41 9.53 -12.43
C ILE A 262 4.48 10.57 -11.33
N ARG A 263 5.20 11.68 -11.55
CA ARG A 263 5.26 12.78 -10.57
C ARG A 263 3.88 13.33 -10.27
N TYR A 264 3.07 13.55 -11.31
CA TYR A 264 1.71 14.01 -11.13
C TYR A 264 0.85 13.00 -10.38
N LEU A 265 0.90 11.72 -10.76
CA LEU A 265 0.17 10.65 -10.06
C LEU A 265 0.55 10.58 -8.57
N TYR A 266 1.84 10.53 -8.24
CA TYR A 266 2.26 10.50 -6.83
C TYR A 266 1.99 11.81 -6.08
N SER A 267 1.94 12.96 -6.76
CA SER A 267 1.49 14.21 -6.13
C SER A 267 0.01 14.17 -5.72
N ILE A 268 -0.85 13.49 -6.49
CA ILE A 268 -2.25 13.26 -6.11
C ILE A 268 -2.31 12.48 -4.78
N LEU A 269 -1.53 11.40 -4.68
CA LEU A 269 -1.46 10.60 -3.46
C LEU A 269 -0.90 11.43 -2.30
N GLU A 270 0.25 12.08 -2.48
CA GLU A 270 0.91 12.87 -1.44
C GLU A 270 0.00 13.97 -0.88
N ASN A 271 -0.70 14.70 -1.76
CA ASN A 271 -1.68 15.72 -1.38
C ASN A 271 -2.85 15.12 -0.59
N ALA A 272 -3.38 13.97 -1.00
CA ALA A 272 -4.45 13.30 -0.29
C ALA A 272 -4.05 12.87 1.13
N LEU A 273 -2.81 12.41 1.29
CA LEU A 273 -2.28 11.93 2.57
C LEU A 273 -1.96 13.06 3.56
N GLN A 274 -1.96 14.33 3.14
CA GLN A 274 -1.94 15.47 4.07
C GLN A 274 -3.22 15.51 4.93
N THR A 275 -4.35 15.06 4.39
CA THR A 275 -5.65 15.08 5.08
C THR A 275 -6.07 13.70 5.56
N TYR A 276 -5.88 12.67 4.73
CA TYR A 276 -6.38 11.31 4.97
C TYR A 276 -5.23 10.33 5.25
N THR A 277 -4.25 10.75 6.04
CA THR A 277 -2.97 10.06 6.21
C THR A 277 -3.13 8.58 6.52
N MET A 278 -3.96 8.22 7.50
CA MET A 278 -4.13 6.82 7.97
C MET A 278 -5.04 5.97 7.08
N GLN A 279 -5.53 6.49 5.96
CA GLN A 279 -6.35 5.71 5.03
C GLN A 279 -5.54 4.97 3.98
N TRP A 280 -4.23 5.19 3.92
CA TRP A 280 -3.34 4.52 2.97
C TRP A 280 -2.69 3.28 3.55
N GLU A 281 -2.89 2.14 2.90
CA GLU A 281 -2.25 0.89 3.31
C GLU A 281 -0.72 0.90 3.11
N GLY A 282 -0.21 1.73 2.19
CA GLY A 282 1.20 1.75 1.83
C GLY A 282 2.15 2.12 2.97
N TRP A 283 1.68 2.77 4.03
CA TRP A 283 2.49 2.98 5.24
C TRP A 283 3.02 1.69 5.84
N MET A 284 2.36 0.55 5.63
CA MET A 284 2.83 -0.75 6.12
C MET A 284 4.01 -1.31 5.31
N PHE A 285 4.22 -0.85 4.08
CA PHE A 285 5.17 -1.49 3.15
C PHE A 285 6.01 -0.53 2.30
N ILE A 286 5.90 0.79 2.48
CA ILE A 286 6.66 1.79 1.70
C ILE A 286 8.18 1.60 1.79
N HIS A 287 8.72 1.08 2.91
CA HIS A 287 10.14 0.74 3.06
C HIS A 287 10.71 -0.12 1.92
N ARG A 288 9.88 -0.93 1.25
CA ARG A 288 10.28 -1.75 0.09
C ARG A 288 10.74 -0.91 -1.10
N TYR A 289 10.29 0.35 -1.16
CA TYR A 289 10.49 1.26 -2.27
C TYR A 289 11.43 2.40 -1.93
N LEU A 290 11.65 2.67 -0.64
CA LEU A 290 12.56 3.72 -0.19
C LEU A 290 14.02 3.41 -0.55
N THR A 291 14.77 4.47 -0.81
CA THR A 291 16.23 4.42 -0.87
C THR A 291 16.77 4.51 0.56
N ILE A 292 17.08 3.37 1.16
CA ILE A 292 17.58 3.30 2.54
C ILE A 292 19.10 3.20 2.50
N VAL A 293 19.77 4.25 2.97
CA VAL A 293 21.22 4.25 3.21
C VAL A 293 21.44 4.10 4.71
N ALA A 294 22.03 2.97 5.12
CA ALA A 294 22.24 2.61 6.51
C ALA A 294 23.73 2.29 6.75
N PRO A 295 24.56 3.29 7.09
CA PRO A 295 25.96 3.04 7.40
C PRO A 295 26.10 2.13 8.63
N ASP A 296 27.11 1.27 8.62
CA ASP A 296 27.50 0.49 9.80
C ASP A 296 28.01 1.43 10.89
N ALA A 297 27.64 1.16 12.15
CA ALA A 297 28.15 1.94 13.28
C ALA A 297 29.62 1.60 13.64
N GLY A 298 30.25 0.72 12.87
CA GLY A 298 31.58 0.19 13.16
C GLY A 298 31.58 -0.73 14.39
N ILE A 299 32.78 -0.94 14.93
CA ILE A 299 33.01 -1.70 16.17
C ILE A 299 33.19 -0.67 17.29
N PRO A 300 32.55 -0.83 18.46
CA PRO A 300 32.72 0.11 19.55
C PRO A 300 34.15 0.00 20.13
N SER A 301 34.75 1.14 20.48
CA SER A 301 36.07 1.17 21.13
C SER A 301 36.03 0.75 22.60
N SER A 302 34.84 0.74 23.21
CA SER A 302 34.58 0.30 24.59
C SER A 302 33.15 -0.21 24.72
N LEU A 303 32.91 -1.13 25.65
CA LEU A 303 31.55 -1.56 26.03
C LEU A 303 30.96 -0.76 27.20
N THR A 304 31.71 0.20 27.74
CA THR A 304 31.22 1.12 28.78
C THR A 304 30.10 2.00 28.22
N ASN A 305 29.05 2.24 29.02
CA ASN A 305 27.91 3.10 28.65
C ASN A 305 27.11 2.68 27.40
N ILE A 306 27.21 1.41 26.98
CA ILE A 306 26.29 0.88 25.96
C ILE A 306 24.87 0.79 26.52
N ALA A 307 23.85 1.13 25.73
CA ALA A 307 22.44 0.92 26.02
C ALA A 307 21.74 0.20 24.85
N ILE A 308 20.56 -0.37 25.16
CA ILE A 308 19.66 -0.88 24.12
C ILE A 308 19.04 0.30 23.39
N ASN A 309 19.08 0.29 22.06
CA ASN A 309 18.47 1.33 21.25
C ASN A 309 16.94 1.29 21.41
N ASP A 310 16.30 2.41 21.75
CA ASP A 310 14.83 2.54 21.86
C ASP A 310 14.12 2.34 20.50
N LYS A 311 14.86 2.49 19.40
CA LYS A 311 14.38 2.22 18.04
C LYS A 311 14.42 0.75 17.66
N ALA A 312 14.95 -0.13 18.51
CA ALA A 312 14.89 -1.56 18.29
C ALA A 312 13.48 -2.11 18.57
N GLY A 313 12.80 -2.57 17.51
CA GLY A 313 11.48 -3.19 17.55
C GLY A 313 11.58 -4.71 17.45
N LEU A 314 10.91 -5.41 18.37
CA LEU A 314 10.87 -6.88 18.40
C LEU A 314 9.60 -7.42 17.74
N PHE A 315 9.71 -8.57 17.07
CA PHE A 315 8.56 -9.33 16.60
C PHE A 315 8.89 -10.81 16.40
N MET A 316 7.85 -11.63 16.31
CA MET A 316 7.90 -13.05 15.97
C MET A 316 7.20 -13.30 14.64
N LEU A 317 7.74 -14.21 13.84
CA LEU A 317 7.15 -14.68 12.59
C LEU A 317 7.47 -16.16 12.42
N ASP A 318 6.43 -16.99 12.24
CA ASP A 318 6.53 -18.43 12.02
C ASP A 318 7.43 -19.16 13.04
N GLY A 319 7.27 -18.80 14.32
CA GLY A 319 8.02 -19.38 15.44
C GLY A 319 9.47 -18.89 15.59
N ARG A 320 9.92 -17.97 14.73
CA ARG A 320 11.24 -17.35 14.78
C ARG A 320 11.17 -15.95 15.39
N TYR A 321 12.29 -15.49 15.95
CA TYR A 321 12.39 -14.26 16.72
C TYR A 321 13.22 -13.24 15.97
N TYR A 322 12.75 -12.00 15.87
CA TYR A 322 13.41 -10.97 15.09
C TYR A 322 13.49 -9.64 15.83
N ILE A 323 14.51 -8.86 15.46
CA ILE A 323 14.71 -7.48 15.87
C ILE A 323 14.92 -6.60 14.64
N LEU A 324 14.16 -5.50 14.57
CA LEU A 324 14.24 -4.48 13.53
C LEU A 324 14.73 -3.17 14.14
N ASN A 325 15.77 -2.56 13.59
CA ASN A 325 16.11 -1.20 13.93
C ASN A 325 15.26 -0.28 13.06
N ARG A 326 14.34 0.45 13.69
CA ARG A 326 13.36 1.31 12.99
C ARG A 326 13.98 2.57 12.37
N GLU A 327 15.21 2.93 12.74
CA GLU A 327 15.94 4.04 12.10
C GLU A 327 16.54 3.62 10.78
N ASN A 328 17.11 2.42 10.67
CA ASN A 328 17.93 2.04 9.52
C ASN A 328 17.41 0.79 8.77
N TYR A 329 16.27 0.25 9.20
CA TYR A 329 15.62 -0.96 8.68
C TYR A 329 16.47 -2.23 8.71
N LYS A 330 17.58 -2.25 9.46
CA LYS A 330 18.36 -3.47 9.65
C LYS A 330 17.53 -4.48 10.44
N LEU A 331 17.41 -5.67 9.88
CA LEU A 331 16.66 -6.79 10.43
C LEU A 331 17.63 -7.91 10.77
N MET A 332 17.45 -8.52 11.93
CA MET A 332 18.25 -9.66 12.38
C MET A 332 17.34 -10.71 13.02
N GLU A 333 17.55 -11.97 12.67
CA GLU A 333 16.98 -13.11 13.39
C GLU A 333 17.77 -13.30 14.69
N LEU A 334 17.07 -13.49 15.80
CA LEU A 334 17.65 -13.70 17.12
C LEU A 334 17.35 -15.11 17.61
N ASP A 335 18.25 -15.64 18.43
CA ASP A 335 17.92 -16.77 19.29
C ASP A 335 16.85 -16.34 20.30
N LYS A 336 16.02 -17.30 20.74
CA LYS A 336 14.94 -17.08 21.70
C LYS A 336 15.43 -16.40 22.98
N ASP A 337 16.57 -16.81 23.50
CA ASP A 337 17.12 -16.25 24.74
C ASP A 337 17.51 -14.79 24.55
N VAL A 338 18.18 -14.45 23.44
CA VAL A 338 18.56 -13.06 23.12
C VAL A 338 17.33 -12.18 22.95
N PHE A 339 16.29 -12.68 22.28
CA PHE A 339 15.02 -11.98 22.14
C PHE A 339 14.42 -11.65 23.51
N HIS A 340 14.40 -12.60 24.45
CA HIS A 340 13.90 -12.37 25.81
C HIS A 340 14.74 -11.35 26.57
N LEU A 341 16.07 -11.31 26.36
CA LEU A 341 16.91 -10.27 26.96
C LEU A 341 16.53 -8.86 26.47
N PHE A 342 16.33 -8.69 25.15
CA PHE A 342 15.86 -7.41 24.60
C PHE A 342 14.45 -7.06 25.10
N ASN A 343 13.54 -8.03 25.13
CA ASN A 343 12.15 -7.82 25.57
C ASN A 343 12.08 -7.37 27.03
N ASN A 344 12.93 -7.95 27.89
CA ASN A 344 13.03 -7.60 29.31
C ASN A 344 13.94 -6.40 29.58
N LYS A 345 14.52 -5.79 28.52
CA LYS A 345 15.50 -4.70 28.59
C LYS A 345 16.70 -5.04 29.48
N ASN A 346 17.10 -6.31 29.53
CA ASN A 346 18.21 -6.79 30.36
C ASN A 346 19.55 -6.52 29.65
N ARG A 347 19.98 -5.27 29.71
CA ARG A 347 21.20 -4.78 29.07
C ARG A 347 22.46 -5.46 29.59
N ASP A 348 22.57 -5.70 30.89
CA ASP A 348 23.76 -6.30 31.49
C ASP A 348 23.96 -7.75 30.99
N ALA A 349 22.89 -8.54 30.90
CA ALA A 349 22.98 -9.88 30.33
C ALA A 349 23.29 -9.88 28.81
N ILE A 350 22.95 -8.81 28.08
CA ILE A 350 23.32 -8.68 26.66
C ILE A 350 24.81 -8.41 26.49
N ILE A 351 25.40 -7.55 27.33
CA ILE A 351 26.83 -7.21 27.25
C ILE A 351 27.74 -8.35 27.74
N ASP A 352 27.25 -9.23 28.59
CA ASP A 352 27.97 -10.43 29.07
C ASP A 352 28.04 -11.56 28.04
N ARG A 353 27.36 -11.42 26.90
CA ARG A 353 27.41 -12.37 25.78
C ARG A 353 28.79 -12.39 25.10
N PRO A 354 29.10 -13.41 24.28
CA PRO A 354 30.34 -13.42 23.50
C PRO A 354 30.55 -12.10 22.76
N LEU A 355 31.77 -11.57 22.84
CA LEU A 355 32.11 -10.24 22.31
C LEU A 355 31.72 -10.04 20.83
N ALA A 356 31.82 -11.11 20.03
CA ALA A 356 31.40 -11.09 18.63
C ALA A 356 29.90 -10.81 18.46
N ASP A 357 29.03 -11.37 19.31
CA ASP A 357 27.59 -11.12 19.31
C ASP A 357 27.31 -9.66 19.65
N VAL A 358 27.96 -9.14 20.71
CA VAL A 358 27.79 -7.75 21.15
C VAL A 358 28.24 -6.77 20.07
N HIS A 359 29.38 -7.04 19.43
CA HIS A 359 29.85 -6.25 18.29
C HIS A 359 28.88 -6.29 17.12
N LEU A 360 28.28 -7.45 16.83
CA LEU A 360 27.29 -7.57 15.75
C LEU A 360 26.02 -6.77 16.06
N LEU A 361 25.51 -6.83 17.29
CA LEU A 361 24.36 -6.05 17.75
C LEU A 361 24.64 -4.54 17.68
N TYR A 362 25.84 -4.12 18.10
CA TYR A 362 26.28 -2.72 18.03
C TYR A 362 26.45 -2.22 16.60
N LYS A 363 27.14 -3.00 15.73
CA LYS A 363 27.35 -2.67 14.32
C LYS A 363 26.03 -2.40 13.58
N ASN A 364 24.98 -3.11 13.96
CA ASN A 364 23.63 -2.96 13.40
C ASN A 364 22.75 -1.95 14.16
N ARG A 365 23.32 -1.23 15.14
CA ARG A 365 22.69 -0.20 15.98
C ARG A 365 21.50 -0.70 16.80
N PHE A 366 21.48 -1.98 17.16
CA PHE A 366 20.55 -2.49 18.18
C PHE A 366 21.03 -2.12 19.59
N LEU A 367 22.34 -1.91 19.71
CA LEU A 367 23.01 -1.30 20.85
C LEU A 367 23.61 0.04 20.41
N ILE A 368 23.62 1.02 21.30
CA ILE A 368 24.16 2.37 21.08
C ILE A 368 24.95 2.82 22.32
N HIS A 369 25.83 3.80 22.18
CA HIS A 369 26.35 4.50 23.36
C HIS A 369 25.32 5.53 23.84
N ASN A 370 25.14 5.63 25.16
CA ASN A 370 24.39 6.71 25.79
C ASN A 370 25.08 8.06 25.68
#